data_AF-A0A3P7GRG0-F1
#
_entry.id   AF-A0A3P7GRG0-F1
#
_cell.length_a   1.000
_cell.length_b   1.000
_cell.length_c   1.000
_cell.angle_alpha   90.00
_cell.angle_beta   90.00
_cell.angle_gamma   90.00
#
_symmetry.space_group_name_H-M   'P 1'
#
loop_
_entity.id
_entity.type
_entity.pdbx_description
1 polymer ?
#
loop_
_entity_poly.entity_id
_entity_poly.type
_entity_poly.pdbx_seq_one_letter_code
_entity_poly.pdbx_strand_id
1 'polypeptide(L)'
;MIADTSIGSSNRFIDCQIAYRFVIPAGAYVDMDSIPSLRDHRIANAYFDVEAPAHRSTDTPLYVCSKRALRKNFVFSEHFELPFRLRYHQPTGNEAIVKLSPPRLLVRCPNNTTFLSEKNCTKYIRKAPCDCLSDAKCDWVIISANELTPIEMSIPTGNPAIRSFVIFVTFAFIVVG
;
A
#
# COMPACT_ATOMS: atom_id res chain seq x y z
N MET A 1 0.51 -8.66 4.29
CA MET A 1 0.80 -7.41 5.02
C MET A 1 -0.27 -7.24 6.07
N ILE A 2 0.11 -7.04 7.33
CA ILE A 2 -0.84 -6.94 8.43
C ILE A 2 -0.94 -5.47 8.84
N ALA A 3 -2.16 -4.98 9.03
CA ALA A 3 -2.42 -3.67 9.60
C ALA A 3 -3.14 -3.82 10.93
N ASP A 4 -2.36 -3.67 12.01
CA ASP A 4 -2.86 -3.57 13.37
C ASP A 4 -2.89 -2.11 13.78
N THR A 5 -4.06 -1.61 14.17
CA THR A 5 -4.20 -0.21 14.59
C THR A 5 -5.10 -0.13 15.79
N SER A 6 -4.64 0.58 16.81
CA SER A 6 -5.41 1.00 17.96
C SER A 6 -5.22 2.50 18.16
N ILE A 7 -6.30 3.27 17.99
CA ILE A 7 -6.31 4.71 18.20
C ILE A 7 -7.49 5.10 19.09
N GLY A 8 -7.27 6.08 19.96
CA GLY A 8 -8.30 6.58 20.84
C GLY A 8 -8.25 8.09 20.95
N SER A 9 -9.39 8.69 21.26
CA SER A 9 -9.49 10.12 21.53
C SER A 9 -10.48 10.39 22.64
N SER A 10 -10.08 11.24 23.58
CA SER A 10 -10.95 11.85 24.59
C SER A 10 -11.79 13.01 24.02
N ASN A 11 -11.32 13.64 22.94
CA ASN A 11 -12.07 14.68 22.23
C ASN A 11 -13.25 14.08 21.46
N ARG A 12 -14.30 14.88 21.28
CA ARG A 12 -15.53 14.47 20.60
C ARG A 12 -15.37 14.57 19.08
N PHE A 13 -15.40 13.42 18.40
CA PHE A 13 -15.44 13.34 16.93
C PHE A 13 -16.89 13.18 16.45
N ILE A 14 -17.21 13.76 15.28
CA ILE A 14 -18.56 13.71 14.69
C ILE A 14 -18.45 13.09 13.29
N ASP A 15 -18.82 11.82 13.19
CA ASP A 15 -18.88 11.04 11.95
C ASP A 15 -17.60 11.13 11.10
N CYS A 16 -16.46 10.91 11.74
CA CYS A 16 -15.18 10.90 11.04
C CYS A 16 -14.87 9.52 10.47
N GLN A 17 -14.14 9.48 9.38
CA GLN A 17 -13.76 8.28 8.65
C GLN A 17 -12.26 8.03 8.84
N ILE A 18 -11.88 6.76 8.78
CA ILE A 18 -10.47 6.32 8.76
C ILE A 18 -10.17 5.67 7.41
N ALA A 19 -8.99 5.98 6.89
CA ALA A 19 -8.39 5.24 5.80
C ALA A 19 -6.92 4.91 6.11
N TYR A 20 -6.43 3.88 5.45
CA TYR A 20 -5.07 3.38 5.51
C TYR A 20 -4.44 3.60 4.14
N ARG A 21 -3.30 4.29 4.08
CA ARG A 21 -2.52 4.45 2.86
C ARG A 21 -1.27 3.60 2.93
N PHE A 22 -1.24 2.58 2.09
CA PHE A 22 -0.08 1.78 1.80
C PHE A 22 0.67 2.37 0.61
N VAL A 23 1.99 2.17 0.58
CA VAL A 23 2.81 2.35 -0.62
C VAL A 23 3.34 0.98 -0.97
N ILE A 24 2.80 0.39 -2.04
CA ILE A 24 3.27 -0.89 -2.55
C ILE A 24 4.53 -0.59 -3.38
N PRO A 25 5.71 -1.10 -2.99
CA PRO A 25 6.96 -0.76 -3.65
C PRO A 25 7.02 -1.37 -5.05
N ALA A 26 7.85 -0.80 -5.92
CA ALA A 26 8.07 -1.30 -7.29
C ALA A 26 8.50 -2.78 -7.35
N GLY A 27 9.06 -3.36 -6.28
CA GLY A 27 9.41 -4.80 -6.21
C GLY A 27 8.24 -5.71 -5.82
N ALA A 28 7.04 -5.17 -5.59
CA ALA A 28 5.86 -5.92 -5.20
C ALA A 28 4.62 -5.48 -6.00
N TYR A 29 3.56 -6.25 -5.89
CA TYR A 29 2.25 -5.90 -6.42
C TYR A 29 1.13 -6.53 -5.59
N VAL A 30 -0.06 -5.98 -5.78
CA VAL A 30 -1.29 -6.50 -5.20
C VAL A 30 -2.19 -6.91 -6.36
N ASP A 31 -2.56 -8.18 -6.38
CA ASP A 31 -3.44 -8.76 -7.40
C ASP A 31 -4.89 -8.50 -6.99
N MET A 32 -5.45 -7.40 -7.51
CA MET A 32 -6.79 -6.91 -7.15
C MET A 32 -7.92 -7.90 -7.42
N ASP A 33 -7.77 -8.75 -8.42
CA ASP A 33 -8.78 -9.74 -8.80
C ASP A 33 -8.78 -10.93 -7.82
N SER A 34 -7.66 -11.16 -7.14
CA SER A 34 -7.49 -12.26 -6.17
C SER A 34 -7.67 -11.84 -4.70
N ILE A 35 -7.92 -10.56 -4.43
CA ILE A 35 -8.02 -10.07 -3.06
C ILE A 35 -9.30 -10.58 -2.39
N PRO A 36 -9.23 -11.13 -1.16
CA PRO A 36 -10.41 -11.48 -0.39
C PRO A 36 -11.18 -10.22 0.01
N SER A 37 -12.52 -10.30 -0.02
CA SER A 37 -13.36 -9.21 0.47
C SER A 37 -13.14 -9.00 1.97
N LEU A 38 -12.74 -7.79 2.37
CA LEU A 38 -12.62 -7.42 3.77
C LEU A 38 -13.99 -7.06 4.36
N ARG A 39 -14.35 -7.69 5.49
CA ARG A 39 -15.67 -7.53 6.12
C ARG A 39 -15.94 -6.08 6.52
N ASP A 40 -14.99 -5.45 7.20
CA ASP A 40 -15.15 -4.11 7.78
C ASP A 40 -14.44 -3.01 7.00
N HIS A 41 -13.83 -3.36 5.86
CA HIS A 41 -13.04 -2.45 5.04
C HIS A 41 -13.45 -2.46 3.58
N ARG A 42 -13.08 -1.40 2.88
CA ARG A 42 -13.19 -1.26 1.42
C ARG A 42 -11.81 -0.94 0.87
N ILE A 43 -11.45 -1.55 -0.24
CA ILE A 43 -10.16 -1.33 -0.89
C ILE A 43 -10.44 -0.47 -2.12
N ALA A 44 -9.75 0.67 -2.23
CA ALA A 44 -9.87 1.52 -3.40
C ALA A 44 -9.27 0.80 -4.62
N ASN A 45 -9.92 0.95 -5.76
CA ASN A 45 -9.39 0.41 -7.00
C ASN A 45 -8.00 1.02 -7.29
N ALA A 46 -7.04 0.16 -7.62
CA ALA A 46 -5.72 0.58 -8.07
C ALA A 46 -5.20 -0.43 -9.10
N TYR A 47 -4.51 0.08 -10.12
CA TYR A 47 -3.97 -0.76 -11.17
C TYR A 47 -2.56 -1.23 -10.81
N PHE A 48 -2.35 -2.54 -10.91
CA PHE A 48 -1.05 -3.16 -10.84
C PHE A 48 -0.86 -4.01 -12.10
N ASP A 49 0.13 -3.68 -12.93
CA ASP A 49 0.56 -4.58 -14.00
C ASP A 49 1.18 -5.82 -13.34
N VAL A 50 0.50 -6.95 -13.32
CA VAL A 50 0.97 -8.17 -12.62
C VAL A 50 2.12 -8.87 -13.35
N GLU A 51 2.37 -8.54 -14.62
CA GLU A 51 3.38 -9.15 -15.47
C GLU A 51 4.69 -8.33 -15.49
N ALA A 52 4.64 -7.04 -15.16
CA ALA A 52 5.81 -6.19 -15.16
C ALA A 52 6.89 -6.66 -14.15
N PRO A 53 8.18 -6.65 -14.54
CA PRO A 53 9.27 -6.86 -13.60
C PRO A 53 9.50 -5.63 -12.70
N ALA A 54 10.25 -5.82 -11.61
CA ALA A 54 10.48 -4.77 -10.61
C ALA A 54 11.10 -3.48 -11.20
N HIS A 55 12.06 -3.62 -12.13
CA HIS A 55 12.77 -2.50 -12.75
C HIS A 55 11.91 -1.68 -13.74
N ARG A 56 10.73 -2.16 -14.12
CA ARG A 56 9.76 -1.44 -14.96
C ARG A 56 8.53 -0.98 -14.19
N SER A 57 8.49 -1.28 -12.90
CA SER A 57 7.38 -0.95 -12.02
C SER A 57 7.71 0.31 -11.21
N THR A 58 6.67 0.95 -10.67
CA THR A 58 6.79 2.12 -9.80
C THR A 58 6.03 1.90 -8.51
N ASP A 59 6.44 2.61 -7.46
CA ASP A 59 5.73 2.62 -6.19
C ASP A 59 4.29 3.10 -6.40
N THR A 60 3.32 2.29 -5.96
CA THR A 60 1.90 2.52 -6.21
C THR A 60 1.15 2.67 -4.90
N PRO A 61 0.42 3.78 -4.67
CA PRO A 61 -0.37 3.95 -3.46
C PRO A 61 -1.63 3.07 -3.50
N LEU A 62 -1.92 2.43 -2.38
CA LEU A 62 -3.13 1.65 -2.18
C LEU A 62 -3.87 2.14 -0.95
N TYR A 63 -5.17 2.34 -1.07
CA TYR A 63 -6.01 2.87 0.00
C TYR A 63 -7.01 1.81 0.47
N VAL A 64 -7.13 1.68 1.78
CA VAL A 64 -8.14 0.85 2.43
C VAL A 64 -8.96 1.74 3.36
N CYS A 65 -10.26 1.87 3.16
CA CYS A 65 -11.15 2.69 3.96
C CYS A 65 -11.92 1.81 4.95
N SER A 66 -12.00 2.22 6.22
CA SER A 66 -12.88 1.56 7.19
C SER A 66 -14.35 1.89 6.86
N LYS A 67 -15.21 0.88 6.98
CA LYS A 67 -16.68 1.05 6.91
C LYS A 67 -17.22 1.67 8.21
N ARG A 68 -16.46 1.63 9.30
CA ARG A 68 -16.83 2.21 10.60
C ARG A 68 -16.47 3.69 10.65
N ALA A 69 -17.41 4.49 11.12
CA ALA A 69 -17.17 5.90 11.44
C ALA A 69 -16.80 6.06 12.92
N LEU A 70 -15.86 6.96 13.19
CA LEU A 70 -15.49 7.45 14.51
C LEU A 70 -16.55 8.43 15.01
N ARG A 71 -17.06 8.18 16.23
CA ARG A 71 -18.09 8.99 16.86
C ARG A 71 -17.76 9.21 18.33
N LYS A 72 -18.10 10.40 18.84
CA LYS A 72 -17.91 10.82 20.23
C LYS A 72 -16.46 10.66 20.68
N ASN A 73 -16.24 10.35 21.95
CA ASN A 73 -15.02 9.73 22.44
C ASN A 73 -14.97 8.28 21.93
N PHE A 74 -13.81 7.84 21.47
CA PHE A 74 -13.70 6.50 20.89
C PHE A 74 -12.41 5.82 21.30
N VAL A 75 -12.48 4.50 21.33
CA VAL A 75 -11.35 3.60 21.20
C VAL A 75 -11.65 2.77 19.96
N PHE A 76 -10.78 2.86 18.97
CA PHE A 76 -10.95 2.24 17.67
C PHE A 76 -9.78 1.30 17.46
N SER A 77 -10.08 0.01 17.32
CA SER A 77 -9.11 -1.03 17.03
C SER A 77 -9.56 -1.79 15.80
N GLU A 78 -8.67 -1.92 14.81
CA GLU A 78 -8.90 -2.71 13.62
C GLU A 78 -7.67 -3.55 13.30
N HIS A 79 -7.94 -4.74 12.77
CA HIS A 79 -6.96 -5.69 12.29
C HIS A 79 -7.44 -6.18 10.92
N PHE A 80 -6.57 -6.13 9.92
CA PHE A 80 -6.81 -6.79 8.64
C PHE A 80 -5.50 -7.17 7.97
N GLU A 81 -5.59 -8.15 7.08
CA GLU A 81 -4.47 -8.61 6.26
C GLU A 81 -4.72 -8.31 4.79
N LEU A 82 -3.71 -7.75 4.14
CA LEU A 82 -3.69 -7.50 2.71
C LEU A 82 -2.63 -8.39 2.05
N PRO A 83 -3.02 -9.32 1.16
CA PRO A 83 -2.06 -10.13 0.42
C PRO A 83 -1.32 -9.27 -0.61
N PHE A 84 -0.04 -9.54 -0.79
CA PHE A 84 0.79 -8.96 -1.85
C PHE A 84 1.75 -10.03 -2.35
N ARG A 85 2.27 -9.83 -3.56
CA ARG A 85 3.24 -10.72 -4.19
C ARG A 85 4.49 -9.95 -4.55
N LEU A 86 5.62 -10.64 -4.58
CA LEU A 86 6.90 -10.08 -5.01
C LEU A 86 7.04 -10.25 -6.53
N ARG A 87 7.69 -9.27 -7.17
CA ARG A 87 7.96 -9.29 -8.60
C ARG A 87 9.30 -9.95 -8.88
N TYR A 88 9.51 -10.29 -10.15
CA TYR A 88 10.82 -10.67 -10.63
C TYR A 88 11.78 -9.47 -10.66
N HIS A 89 12.99 -9.67 -10.14
CA HIS A 89 14.07 -8.69 -10.14
C HIS A 89 15.07 -8.98 -11.27
N GLN A 90 15.80 -7.95 -11.70
CA GLN A 90 16.86 -8.15 -12.69
C GLN A 90 17.95 -9.06 -12.11
N PRO A 91 18.58 -9.90 -12.96
CA PRO A 91 19.68 -10.74 -12.53
C PRO A 91 20.89 -9.86 -12.20
N THR A 92 21.27 -9.82 -10.93
CA THR A 92 22.45 -9.08 -10.45
C THR A 92 23.49 -10.00 -9.80
N GLY A 93 23.13 -11.25 -9.53
CA GLY A 93 23.96 -12.21 -8.80
C GLY A 93 23.97 -11.98 -7.29
N ASN A 94 23.33 -10.90 -6.82
CA ASN A 94 23.15 -10.57 -5.41
C ASN A 94 21.68 -10.68 -5.00
N GLU A 95 21.42 -10.54 -3.71
CA GLU A 95 20.06 -10.40 -3.20
C GLU A 95 19.50 -9.00 -3.47
N ALA A 96 18.24 -8.93 -3.90
CA ALA A 96 17.50 -7.68 -3.99
C ALA A 96 16.64 -7.48 -2.74
N ILE A 97 16.61 -6.26 -2.22
CA ILE A 97 15.83 -5.93 -1.02
C ILE A 97 14.58 -5.17 -1.42
N VAL A 98 13.42 -5.70 -1.02
CA VAL A 98 12.13 -5.00 -1.14
C VAL A 98 11.70 -4.52 0.23
N LYS A 99 11.56 -3.21 0.37
CA LYS A 99 11.15 -2.56 1.63
C LYS A 99 9.68 -2.19 1.59
N LEU A 100 8.93 -2.67 2.57
CA LEU A 100 7.51 -2.41 2.73
C LEU A 100 7.30 -1.52 3.96
N SER A 101 6.90 -0.28 3.72
CA SER A 101 6.62 0.65 4.81
C SER A 101 5.25 0.39 5.44
N PRO A 102 5.09 0.61 6.75
CA PRO A 102 3.81 0.55 7.43
C PRO A 102 2.79 1.53 6.82
N PRO A 103 1.48 1.24 6.91
CA PRO A 103 0.46 2.15 6.43
C PRO A 103 0.49 3.47 7.18
N ARG A 104 0.22 4.56 6.46
CA ARG A 104 -0.13 5.83 7.09
C ARG A 104 -1.62 5.85 7.37
N LEU A 105 -2.00 6.26 8.58
CA LEU A 105 -3.39 6.46 8.95
C LEU A 105 -3.86 7.83 8.46
N LEU A 106 -5.06 7.87 7.92
CA LEU A 106 -5.72 9.07 7.44
C LEU A 106 -7.05 9.22 8.14
N VAL A 107 -7.36 10.45 8.56
CA VAL A 107 -8.67 10.79 9.13
C VAL A 107 -9.31 11.94 8.39
N ARG A 108 -10.62 11.82 8.18
CA ARG A 108 -11.47 12.84 7.55
C ARG A 108 -12.77 12.97 8.31
N CYS A 109 -13.17 14.18 8.68
CA CYS A 109 -14.50 14.47 9.23
C CYS A 109 -15.27 15.36 8.26
N PRO A 110 -16.24 14.83 7.48
CA PRO A 110 -16.97 15.60 6.48
C PRO A 110 -17.74 16.79 7.09
N ASN A 111 -18.30 16.60 8.28
CA ASN A 111 -19.19 17.57 8.94
C ASN A 111 -18.45 18.54 9.87
N ASN A 112 -17.14 18.36 10.07
CA ASN A 112 -16.36 19.22 10.94
C ASN A 112 -14.99 19.45 10.30
N THR A 113 -14.85 20.46 9.47
CA THR A 113 -13.59 20.79 8.78
C THR A 113 -12.66 21.67 9.61
N THR A 114 -13.04 22.04 10.84
CA THR A 114 -12.25 22.98 11.66
C THR A 114 -10.84 22.46 11.95
N PHE A 115 -10.66 21.15 12.15
CA PHE A 115 -9.34 20.53 12.32
C PHE A 115 -8.43 20.62 11.07
N LEU A 116 -8.99 20.84 9.88
CA LEU A 116 -8.24 21.07 8.63
C LEU A 116 -7.76 22.53 8.53
N SER A 117 -8.47 23.46 9.16
CA SER A 117 -8.21 24.90 9.09
C SER A 117 -7.16 25.40 10.10
N GLU A 118 -6.74 24.56 11.03
CA GLU A 118 -5.60 24.87 11.90
C GLU A 118 -4.31 24.94 11.08
N LYS A 119 -3.60 26.07 11.15
CA LYS A 119 -2.39 26.36 10.36
C LYS A 119 -1.33 25.25 10.38
N ASN A 120 -1.29 24.45 11.45
CA ASN A 120 -0.32 23.37 11.65
C ASN A 120 -0.65 22.07 10.92
N CYS A 121 -1.92 21.86 10.53
CA CYS A 121 -2.39 20.61 9.91
C CYS A 121 -2.21 20.59 8.38
N THR A 122 -2.07 21.76 7.74
CA THR A 122 -1.97 21.89 6.28
C THR A 122 -0.88 21.02 5.64
N LYS A 123 0.28 20.87 6.29
CA LYS A 123 1.38 19.99 5.82
C LYS A 123 1.01 18.49 5.78
N TYR A 124 0.06 18.08 6.61
CA TYR A 124 -0.39 16.70 6.74
C TYR A 124 -1.64 16.38 5.91
N ILE A 125 -2.21 17.39 5.22
CA ILE A 125 -3.35 17.18 4.34
C ILE A 125 -2.90 16.45 3.06
N ARG A 126 -3.63 15.41 2.68
CA ARG A 126 -3.45 14.68 1.41
C ARG A 126 -4.78 14.36 0.76
N LYS A 127 -4.80 14.41 -0.57
CA LYS A 127 -5.93 13.94 -1.35
C LYS A 127 -5.90 12.41 -1.45
N ALA A 128 -7.03 11.78 -1.13
CA ALA A 128 -7.22 10.34 -1.21
C ALA A 128 -8.70 10.02 -1.54
N PRO A 129 -9.02 8.80 -1.99
CA PRO A 129 -10.40 8.40 -2.23
C PRO A 129 -11.32 8.70 -1.04
N CYS A 130 -12.51 9.23 -1.29
CA CYS A 130 -13.43 9.66 -0.23
C CYS A 130 -14.03 8.49 0.56
N ASP A 131 -14.31 7.38 -0.11
CA ASP A 131 -15.01 6.21 0.45
C ASP A 131 -14.48 4.86 -0.06
N CYS A 132 -13.37 4.91 -0.83
CA CYS A 132 -12.78 3.77 -1.53
C CYS A 132 -13.75 3.01 -2.46
N LEU A 133 -14.84 3.65 -2.90
CA LEU A 133 -15.77 3.11 -3.90
C LEU A 133 -15.79 3.98 -5.15
N SER A 134 -15.78 5.30 -4.94
CA SER A 134 -15.79 6.29 -6.01
C SER A 134 -14.39 6.80 -6.31
N ASP A 135 -14.20 7.30 -7.52
CA ASP A 135 -12.98 8.01 -7.91
C ASP A 135 -12.87 9.42 -7.31
N ALA A 136 -13.89 9.84 -6.53
CA ALA A 136 -13.89 11.12 -5.86
C ALA A 136 -12.75 11.20 -4.84
N LYS A 137 -12.00 12.31 -4.88
CA LYS A 137 -10.89 12.57 -3.96
C LYS A 137 -11.29 13.64 -2.96
N CYS A 138 -10.99 13.36 -1.70
CA CYS A 138 -11.26 14.25 -0.57
C CYS A 138 -9.97 14.60 0.17
N ASP A 139 -10.01 15.66 0.95
CA ASP A 139 -8.90 16.05 1.81
C ASP A 139 -8.94 15.23 3.10
N TRP A 140 -7.80 14.59 3.41
CA TRP A 140 -7.59 13.77 4.58
C TRP A 140 -6.38 14.28 5.36
N VAL A 141 -6.40 14.19 6.68
CA VAL A 141 -5.21 14.46 7.52
C VAL A 141 -4.50 13.16 7.80
N ILE A 142 -3.20 13.13 7.47
CA ILE A 142 -2.33 12.04 7.91
C ILE A 142 -2.10 12.18 9.41
N ILE A 143 -2.46 11.14 10.15
CA ILE A 143 -2.06 11.00 11.55
C ILE A 143 -0.68 10.34 11.55
N SER A 144 0.29 10.99 12.19
CA SER A 144 1.59 10.39 12.46
C SER A 144 1.38 9.21 13.42
N ALA A 145 1.39 7.99 12.89
CA ALA A 145 1.69 6.83 13.71
C ALA A 145 3.16 6.94 14.16
N ASN A 146 3.47 6.43 15.35
CA ASN A 146 4.85 6.21 15.76
C ASN A 146 5.60 5.49 14.62
N GLU A 147 6.89 5.80 14.44
CA GLU A 147 7.72 5.25 13.37
C GLU A 147 7.82 3.72 13.50
N LEU A 148 6.83 3.04 12.93
CA LEU A 148 6.85 1.60 12.76
C LEU A 148 7.97 1.29 11.76
N THR A 149 8.75 0.26 12.06
CA THR A 149 9.87 -0.13 11.23
C THR A 149 9.36 -0.74 9.92
N PRO A 150 9.94 -0.36 8.77
CA PRO A 150 9.68 -1.06 7.52
C PRO A 150 10.05 -2.53 7.61
N ILE A 151 9.27 -3.38 6.92
CA ILE A 151 9.60 -4.79 6.74
C ILE A 151 10.48 -4.90 5.51
N GLU A 152 11.62 -5.56 5.64
CA GLU A 152 12.53 -5.82 4.52
C GLU A 152 12.45 -7.30 4.12
N MET A 153 12.33 -7.55 2.83
CA MET A 153 12.32 -8.89 2.25
C MET A 153 13.50 -9.02 1.30
N SER A 154 14.31 -10.07 1.50
CA SER A 154 15.40 -10.41 0.61
C SER A 154 14.93 -11.39 -0.47
N ILE A 155 15.27 -11.08 -1.72
CA ILE A 155 14.87 -11.83 -2.90
C ILE A 155 16.13 -12.27 -3.65
N PRO A 156 16.36 -13.58 -3.84
CA PRO A 156 17.49 -14.04 -4.62
C PRO A 156 17.32 -13.60 -6.08
N THR A 157 18.36 -13.00 -6.68
CA THR A 157 18.35 -12.66 -8.10
C THR A 157 19.22 -13.61 -8.91
N GLY A 158 18.86 -13.78 -10.19
CA GLY A 158 19.61 -14.66 -11.09
C GLY A 158 21.06 -14.20 -11.28
N ASN A 159 21.95 -15.15 -11.54
CA ASN A 159 23.34 -14.85 -11.87
C ASN A 159 23.42 -14.28 -13.31
N PRO A 160 23.90 -13.05 -13.53
CA PRO A 160 24.00 -12.49 -14.87
C PRO A 160 25.06 -13.17 -15.73
N ALA A 161 26.05 -13.85 -15.14
CA ALA A 161 27.15 -14.47 -15.87
C ALA A 161 26.72 -15.62 -16.78
N ILE A 162 25.64 -16.34 -16.42
CA ILE A 162 25.11 -17.45 -17.23
C ILE A 162 24.26 -16.99 -18.42
N ARG A 163 23.96 -15.68 -18.52
CA ARG A 163 23.05 -15.14 -19.55
C ARG A 163 23.50 -15.46 -20.98
N SER A 164 24.77 -15.24 -21.29
CA SER A 164 25.32 -15.49 -22.65
C SER A 164 25.28 -16.97 -23.00
N PHE A 165 25.57 -17.85 -22.04
CA PHE A 165 25.49 -19.30 -22.22
C PHE A 165 24.06 -19.75 -22.49
N VAL A 166 23.08 -19.28 -21.70
CA VAL A 166 21.67 -19.59 -21.91
C VAL A 166 21.21 -19.16 -23.30
N ILE A 167 21.53 -17.93 -23.73
CA ILE A 167 21.18 -17.43 -25.07
C ILE A 167 21.76 -18.33 -26.16
N PHE A 168 23.05 -18.68 -26.05
CA PHE A 168 23.72 -19.53 -27.03
C PHE A 168 23.07 -20.91 -27.13
N VAL A 169 22.82 -21.56 -25.99
CA VAL A 169 22.19 -22.88 -25.93
C VAL A 169 20.78 -22.84 -26.49
N THR A 170 19.95 -21.87 -26.07
CA THR A 170 18.59 -21.70 -26.59
C THR A 170 18.58 -21.48 -28.10
N PHE A 171 19.49 -20.66 -28.62
CA PHE A 171 19.61 -20.44 -30.07
C PHE A 171 20.05 -21.71 -30.81
N ALA A 172 21.05 -22.43 -30.30
CA ALA A 172 21.51 -23.68 -30.91
C ALA A 172 20.40 -24.73 -30.99
N PHE A 173 19.59 -24.88 -29.93
CA PHE A 173 18.47 -25.84 -29.93
C PHE A 173 17.31 -25.42 -30.85
N ILE A 174 17.03 -24.11 -31.00
CA ILE A 174 15.98 -23.62 -31.90
C ILE A 174 16.39 -23.75 -33.38
N VAL A 175 17.68 -23.61 -33.69
CA VAL A 175 18.17 -23.65 -35.07
C VAL A 175 18.48 -25.08 -35.54
N VAL A 176 18.82 -25.98 -34.62
CA VAL A 176 19.16 -27.38 -34.93
C VAL A 176 17.95 -28.33 -34.80
N GLY A 177 16.89 -27.94 -34.09
CA GLY A 177 15.62 -28.66 -34.01
C GLY A 177 14.62 -28.22 -35.07
#